data_AF-A0A3E3E4L4-F1
#
_entry.id   AF-A0A3E3E4L4-F1
#
_cell.length_a   1.000
_cell.length_b   1.000
_cell.length_c   1.000
_cell.angle_alpha   90.00
_cell.angle_beta   90.00
_cell.angle_gamma   90.00
#
_symmetry.space_group_name_H-M   'P 1'
#
loop_
_entity.id
_entity.type
_entity.pdbx_description
1 polymer ?
#
loop_
_entity_poly.entity_id
_entity_poly.type
_entity_poly.pdbx_seq_one_letter_code
_entity_poly.pdbx_strand_id
1 'polypeptide(L)'
;MKEDAEQVLTRKMRRILLISLLFTGGCSVSCLVEIVQDTLQGVWSYVGWAQYLYTMVFCSVINLFFFTILLLYWTHRSFADIFSKGTHLIGVVLITAAFVIPRIPDYRPGMITICHFGNFVLADGLFLLIGIVFILLSSILEVGFSLQNEVDATL
;
A
#
# COMPACT_ATOMS: atom_id res chain seq x y z
N MET A 1 -33.96 7.92 13.71
CA MET A 1 -32.78 8.11 14.58
C MET A 1 -31.61 7.16 14.26
N LYS A 2 -31.77 5.83 14.29
CA LYS A 2 -30.69 4.88 13.88
C LYS A 2 -30.38 5.00 12.36
N GLU A 3 -31.43 5.14 11.56
CA GLU A 3 -31.37 5.28 10.09
C GLU A 3 -30.73 6.62 9.63
N ASP A 4 -30.95 7.72 10.37
CA ASP A 4 -30.38 9.03 10.07
C ASP A 4 -28.85 9.07 10.31
N ALA A 5 -28.38 8.41 11.37
CA ALA A 5 -26.96 8.35 11.72
C ALA A 5 -26.16 7.54 10.69
N GLU A 6 -26.73 6.43 10.22
CA GLU A 6 -26.13 5.55 9.22
C GLU A 6 -26.01 6.24 7.85
N GLN A 7 -27.06 6.92 7.40
CA GLN A 7 -27.03 7.71 6.16
C GLN A 7 -26.05 8.90 6.22
N VAL A 8 -25.83 9.50 7.39
CA VAL A 8 -24.84 10.57 7.58
C VAL A 8 -23.42 10.01 7.54
N LEU A 9 -23.18 8.85 8.19
CA LEU A 9 -21.89 8.17 8.18
C LEU A 9 -21.48 7.78 6.75
N THR A 10 -22.39 7.22 5.96
CA THR A 10 -22.15 6.83 4.57
C THR A 10 -21.87 8.04 3.67
N ARG A 11 -22.58 9.16 3.87
CA ARG A 11 -22.33 10.41 3.12
C ARG A 11 -21.00 11.06 3.47
N LYS A 12 -20.55 10.98 4.73
CA LYS A 12 -19.24 11.49 5.16
C LYS A 12 -18.12 10.61 4.59
N MET A 13 -18.26 9.29 4.68
CA MET A 13 -17.30 8.34 4.12
C MET A 13 -17.15 8.51 2.61
N ARG A 14 -18.26 8.61 1.86
CA ARG A 14 -18.22 8.84 0.41
C ARG A 14 -17.51 10.14 0.03
N ARG A 15 -17.65 11.21 0.82
CA ARG A 15 -16.92 12.47 0.60
C ARG A 15 -15.42 12.32 0.83
N ILE A 16 -15.02 11.64 1.92
CA ILE A 16 -13.61 11.36 2.21
C ILE A 16 -13.00 10.56 1.06
N LEU A 17 -13.68 9.49 0.62
CA LEU A 17 -13.22 8.65 -0.49
C LEU A 17 -13.06 9.44 -1.78
N LEU A 18 -13.98 10.35 -2.11
CA LEU A 18 -13.87 11.19 -3.29
C LEU A 18 -12.65 12.12 -3.23
N ILE A 19 -12.41 12.76 -2.09
CA ILE A 19 -11.24 13.63 -1.89
C ILE A 19 -9.95 12.81 -2.01
N SER A 20 -9.89 11.66 -1.34
CA SER A 20 -8.76 10.74 -1.42
C SER A 20 -8.53 10.24 -2.85
N LEU A 21 -9.59 9.94 -3.61
CA LEU A 21 -9.50 9.48 -4.99
C LEU A 21 -8.92 10.55 -5.92
N LEU A 22 -9.35 11.81 -5.77
CA LEU A 22 -8.82 12.92 -6.57
C LEU A 22 -7.33 13.14 -6.29
N PHE A 23 -6.93 13.13 -5.02
CA PHE A 23 -5.54 13.29 -4.63
C PHE A 23 -4.67 12.11 -5.10
N THR A 24 -5.07 10.89 -4.77
CA THR A 24 -4.32 9.68 -5.14
C THR A 24 -4.31 9.41 -6.64
N GLY A 25 -5.36 9.84 -7.38
CA GLY A 25 -5.40 9.78 -8.83
C GLY A 25 -4.36 10.69 -9.48
N GLY A 26 -4.22 11.94 -8.99
CA GLY A 26 -3.15 12.83 -9.44
C GLY A 26 -1.76 12.22 -9.20
N CYS A 27 -1.51 11.73 -7.99
CA CYS A 27 -0.24 11.07 -7.66
C CYS A 27 0.01 9.81 -8.51
N SER A 28 -1.02 8.98 -8.74
CA SER A 28 -0.93 7.76 -9.54
C SER A 28 -0.53 8.08 -10.99
N VAL A 29 -1.15 9.08 -11.62
CA VAL A 29 -0.77 9.52 -12.97
C VAL A 29 0.68 10.00 -13.00
N SER A 30 1.09 10.84 -12.05
CA SER A 30 2.48 11.29 -11.97
C SER A 30 3.45 10.12 -11.81
N CYS A 31 3.15 9.16 -10.93
CA CYS A 31 3.96 7.97 -10.74
C CYS A 31 4.03 7.08 -12.00
N LEU A 32 2.95 6.95 -12.76
CA LEU A 32 2.97 6.20 -14.03
C LEU A 32 3.85 6.88 -15.07
N VAL A 33 3.77 8.21 -15.18
CA VAL A 33 4.64 8.99 -16.06
C VAL A 33 6.10 8.84 -15.64
N GLU A 34 6.39 8.94 -14.35
CA GLU A 34 7.74 8.76 -13.79
C GLU A 34 8.29 7.37 -14.08
N ILE A 35 7.52 6.30 -13.84
CA ILE A 35 7.93 4.93 -14.18
C ILE A 35 8.32 4.82 -15.65
N VAL A 36 7.48 5.33 -16.55
CA VAL A 36 7.72 5.24 -18.00
C VAL A 36 8.93 6.06 -18.41
N GLN A 37 9.05 7.30 -17.92
CA GLN A 37 10.16 8.19 -18.25
C GLN A 37 11.49 7.67 -17.71
N ASP A 38 11.54 7.25 -16.45
CA ASP A 38 12.75 6.73 -15.83
C ASP A 38 13.22 5.46 -16.52
N THR A 39 12.27 4.62 -16.94
CA THR A 39 12.58 3.40 -17.70
C THR A 39 13.17 3.72 -19.07
N LEU A 40 12.55 4.65 -19.82
CA LEU A 40 12.99 5.02 -21.16
C LEU A 40 14.33 5.74 -21.16
N GLN A 41 14.61 6.53 -20.13
CA GLN A 41 15.86 7.28 -19.99
C GLN A 41 16.99 6.44 -19.39
N GLY A 42 16.72 5.21 -18.95
CA GLY A 42 17.72 4.35 -18.34
C GLY A 42 18.27 4.93 -17.05
N VAL A 43 17.43 5.58 -16.24
CA VAL A 43 17.85 6.36 -15.06
C VAL A 43 18.67 5.52 -14.07
N TRP A 44 18.41 4.21 -13.98
CA TRP A 44 19.19 3.27 -13.17
C TRP A 44 20.70 3.30 -13.46
N SER A 45 21.12 3.67 -14.68
CA SER A 45 22.53 3.80 -15.04
C SER A 45 23.24 4.96 -14.35
N TYR A 46 22.49 5.98 -13.92
CA TYR A 46 23.01 7.17 -13.25
C TYR A 46 22.80 7.13 -11.73
N VAL A 47 21.60 6.79 -11.26
CA VAL A 47 21.28 6.77 -9.81
C VAL A 47 21.59 5.44 -9.13
N GLY A 48 21.79 4.38 -9.90
CA GLY A 48 21.93 3.02 -9.39
C GLY A 48 20.62 2.21 -9.41
N TRP A 49 20.76 0.89 -9.45
CA TRP A 49 19.68 -0.08 -9.46
C TRP A 49 18.88 -0.07 -8.16
N ALA A 50 19.54 -0.03 -7.00
CA ALA A 50 18.84 -0.02 -5.73
C ALA A 50 17.91 1.20 -5.61
N GLN A 51 18.42 2.41 -5.88
CA GLN A 51 17.63 3.65 -5.81
C GLN A 51 16.47 3.65 -6.81
N TYR A 52 16.72 3.18 -8.03
CA TYR A 52 15.67 3.02 -9.04
C TYR A 52 14.55 2.08 -8.56
N LEU A 53 14.91 0.93 -7.98
CA LEU A 53 13.93 -0.03 -7.46
C LEU A 53 13.13 0.54 -6.26
N TYR A 54 13.75 1.37 -5.41
CA TYR A 54 13.03 2.11 -4.37
C TYR A 54 11.91 2.98 -4.96
N THR A 55 12.23 3.77 -5.99
CA THR A 55 11.24 4.61 -6.69
C THR A 55 10.13 3.75 -7.30
N MET A 56 10.49 2.66 -8.00
CA MET A 56 9.53 1.77 -8.63
C MET A 56 8.56 1.12 -7.63
N VAL A 57 9.06 0.68 -6.47
CA VAL A 57 8.22 0.13 -5.39
C VAL A 57 7.30 1.20 -4.83
N PHE A 58 7.82 2.40 -4.56
CA PHE A 58 7.02 3.51 -4.05
C PHE A 58 5.89 3.91 -5.01
N CYS A 59 6.20 4.10 -6.29
CA CYS A 59 5.23 4.37 -7.34
C CYS A 59 4.20 3.24 -7.46
N SER A 60 4.63 1.97 -7.36
CA SER A 60 3.73 0.81 -7.40
C SER A 60 2.75 0.81 -6.23
N VAL A 61 3.20 1.11 -5.01
CA VAL A 61 2.35 1.20 -3.82
C VAL A 61 1.30 2.30 -3.95
N ILE A 62 1.67 3.48 -4.46
CA ILE A 62 0.72 4.58 -4.72
C ILE A 62 -0.35 4.15 -5.73
N ASN A 63 0.06 3.49 -6.82
CA ASN A 63 -0.87 2.99 -7.82
C ASN A 63 -1.84 1.94 -7.24
N LEU A 64 -1.33 0.97 -6.48
CA LEU A 64 -2.15 -0.05 -5.80
C LEU A 64 -3.15 0.59 -4.83
N PHE A 65 -2.72 1.60 -4.08
CA PHE A 65 -3.59 2.32 -3.17
C PHE A 65 -4.70 3.09 -3.92
N PHE A 66 -4.36 3.77 -5.02
CA PHE A 66 -5.33 4.42 -5.90
C PHE A 66 -6.37 3.43 -6.43
N PHE A 67 -5.94 2.28 -6.96
CA PHE A 67 -6.87 1.25 -7.45
C PHE A 67 -7.75 0.67 -6.34
N THR A 68 -7.22 0.52 -5.13
CA THR A 68 -8.01 0.06 -3.97
C THR A 68 -9.13 1.05 -3.65
N ILE A 69 -8.84 2.35 -3.60
CA ILE A 69 -9.85 3.39 -3.36
C ILE A 69 -10.84 3.49 -4.53
N LEU A 70 -10.37 3.37 -5.77
CA LEU A 70 -11.21 3.39 -6.97
C LEU A 70 -12.23 2.24 -6.94
N LEU A 71 -11.77 1.02 -6.65
CA LEU A 71 -12.63 -0.16 -6.52
C LEU A 71 -13.65 0.03 -5.40
N LEU A 72 -13.23 0.60 -4.28
CA LEU A 72 -14.09 0.85 -3.13
C LEU A 72 -15.14 1.94 -3.40
N TYR A 73 -14.82 2.93 -4.24
CA TYR A 73 -15.78 3.95 -4.67
C TYR A 73 -16.79 3.40 -5.68
N TRP A 74 -16.35 2.56 -6.61
CA TRP A 74 -17.19 2.05 -7.70
C TRP A 74 -18.07 0.86 -7.28
N THR A 75 -17.59 0.03 -6.36
CA THR A 75 -18.25 -1.25 -6.03
C THR A 75 -19.15 -1.11 -4.82
N HIS A 76 -20.31 -1.78 -4.84
CA HIS A 76 -21.19 -1.94 -3.66
C HIS A 76 -20.77 -3.06 -2.70
N ARG A 77 -19.53 -3.57 -2.81
CA ARG A 77 -18.99 -4.59 -1.90
C ARG A 77 -18.67 -3.97 -0.53
N SER A 78 -18.51 -4.81 0.47
CA SER A 78 -18.16 -4.33 1.81
C SER A 78 -16.83 -3.59 1.78
N PHE A 79 -16.81 -2.45 2.45
CA PHE A 79 -15.61 -1.61 2.60
C PHE A 79 -14.43 -2.44 3.14
N ALA A 80 -14.69 -3.25 4.16
CA ALA A 80 -13.69 -4.06 4.83
C ALA A 80 -13.05 -5.11 3.91
N ASP A 81 -13.82 -5.76 3.02
CA ASP A 81 -13.28 -6.78 2.12
C ASP A 81 -12.31 -6.19 1.09
N ILE A 82 -12.72 -5.11 0.41
CA ILE A 82 -11.88 -4.47 -0.61
C ILE A 82 -10.65 -3.83 0.05
N PHE A 83 -10.84 -3.09 1.14
CA PHE A 83 -9.74 -2.37 1.78
C PHE A 83 -8.75 -3.34 2.45
N SER A 84 -9.22 -4.44 3.03
CA SER A 84 -8.34 -5.49 3.54
C SER A 84 -7.48 -6.09 2.43
N LYS A 85 -8.10 -6.56 1.33
CA LYS A 85 -7.34 -7.15 0.20
C LYS A 85 -6.33 -6.19 -0.40
N GLY A 86 -6.71 -4.92 -0.57
CA GLY A 86 -5.81 -3.89 -1.09
C GLY A 86 -4.62 -3.63 -0.16
N THR A 87 -4.87 -3.46 1.14
CA THR A 87 -3.81 -3.27 2.14
C THR A 87 -2.93 -4.50 2.30
N HIS A 88 -3.50 -5.70 2.22
CA HIS A 88 -2.75 -6.96 2.20
C HIS A 88 -1.78 -6.99 1.01
N LEU A 89 -2.26 -6.71 -0.20
CA LEU A 89 -1.44 -6.71 -1.41
C LEU A 89 -0.29 -5.71 -1.33
N ILE A 90 -0.55 -4.49 -0.83
CA ILE A 90 0.48 -3.48 -0.57
C ILE A 90 1.51 -4.01 0.42
N GLY A 91 1.07 -4.64 1.51
CA GLY A 91 1.94 -5.26 2.51
C GLY A 91 2.86 -6.31 1.91
N VAL A 92 2.32 -7.22 1.08
CA VAL A 92 3.11 -8.27 0.39
C VAL A 92 4.17 -7.66 -0.52
N VAL A 93 3.82 -6.63 -1.31
CA VAL A 93 4.77 -5.95 -2.20
C VAL A 93 5.91 -5.34 -1.40
N LEU A 94 5.61 -4.66 -0.29
CA LEU A 94 6.62 -4.04 0.57
C LEU A 94 7.52 -5.06 1.26
N ILE A 95 6.96 -6.14 1.81
CA ILE A 95 7.75 -7.22 2.41
C ILE A 95 8.66 -7.85 1.37
N THR A 96 8.16 -8.11 0.16
CA THR A 96 8.97 -8.67 -0.92
C THR A 96 10.12 -7.73 -1.29
N ALA A 97 9.84 -6.43 -1.45
CA ALA A 97 10.85 -5.42 -1.72
C ALA A 97 11.91 -5.35 -0.61
N ALA A 98 11.51 -5.50 0.65
CA ALA A 98 12.42 -5.48 1.80
C ALA A 98 13.49 -6.58 1.73
N PHE A 99 13.16 -7.75 1.16
CA PHE A 99 14.13 -8.83 0.97
C PHE A 99 14.84 -8.78 -0.37
N VAL A 100 14.21 -8.25 -1.43
CA VAL A 100 14.82 -8.22 -2.77
C VAL A 100 15.84 -7.10 -2.91
N ILE A 101 15.53 -5.87 -2.47
CA ILE A 101 16.39 -4.70 -2.73
C ILE A 101 17.77 -4.82 -2.07
N PRO A 102 17.91 -5.34 -0.83
CA PRO A 102 19.24 -5.50 -0.24
C PRO A 102 20.17 -6.49 -0.95
N ARG A 103 19.68 -7.24 -1.95
CA ARG A 103 20.49 -8.18 -2.76
C ARG A 103 21.10 -7.51 -3.98
N ILE A 104 20.71 -6.27 -4.26
CA ILE A 104 21.23 -5.52 -5.38
C ILE A 104 22.65 -5.03 -5.04
N PRO A 105 23.64 -5.19 -5.93
CA PRO A 105 25.05 -4.93 -5.62
C PRO A 105 25.37 -3.50 -5.16
N ASP A 106 24.58 -2.52 -5.56
CA ASP A 106 24.76 -1.11 -5.22
C ASP A 106 23.87 -0.67 -4.03
N TYR A 107 23.22 -1.61 -3.35
CA TYR A 107 22.45 -1.35 -2.15
C TYR A 107 23.33 -0.74 -1.06
N ARG A 108 22.83 0.34 -0.46
CA ARG A 108 23.41 0.94 0.73
C ARG A 108 22.46 0.79 1.90
N PRO A 109 22.92 0.31 3.07
CA PRO A 109 22.10 0.22 4.26
C PRO A 109 21.37 1.54 4.54
N GLY A 110 20.05 1.47 4.62
CA GLY A 110 19.19 2.60 4.97
C GLY A 110 19.21 2.92 6.47
N MET A 111 18.32 3.81 6.90
CA MET A 111 18.19 4.19 8.33
C MET A 111 17.87 3.00 9.25
N ILE A 112 17.09 2.04 8.76
CA ILE A 112 16.70 0.85 9.52
C ILE A 112 17.05 -0.37 8.69
N THR A 113 17.91 -1.23 9.22
CA THR A 113 18.27 -2.52 8.60
C THR A 113 18.11 -3.64 9.62
N ILE A 114 17.75 -4.82 9.12
CA ILE A 114 17.67 -6.02 9.95
C ILE A 114 18.84 -6.94 9.63
N CYS A 115 19.51 -7.40 10.69
CA CYS A 115 20.64 -8.34 10.63
C CYS A 115 21.72 -7.92 9.61
N HIS A 116 22.49 -6.89 9.98
CA HIS A 116 23.62 -6.37 9.21
C HIS A 116 24.92 -7.07 9.63
N PHE A 117 25.53 -7.84 8.71
CA PHE A 117 26.78 -8.56 8.93
C PHE A 117 27.79 -8.24 7.83
N GLY A 118 28.73 -7.33 8.12
CA GLY A 118 29.69 -6.86 7.12
C GLY A 118 28.96 -6.20 5.94
N ASN A 119 29.11 -6.74 4.74
CA ASN A 119 28.43 -6.26 3.53
C ASN A 119 27.05 -6.91 3.30
N PHE A 120 26.65 -7.87 4.14
CA PHE A 120 25.37 -8.55 4.01
C PHE A 120 24.30 -7.86 4.87
N VAL A 121 23.14 -7.58 4.26
CA VAL A 121 21.95 -7.09 4.96
C VAL A 121 20.80 -8.03 4.68
N LEU A 122 20.19 -8.57 5.75
CA LEU A 122 19.10 -9.54 5.60
C LEU A 122 17.82 -8.90 5.07
N ALA A 123 17.45 -7.71 5.52
CA ALA A 123 16.26 -7.02 5.02
C ALA A 123 16.37 -5.50 5.21
N ASP A 124 15.76 -4.76 4.30
CA ASP A 124 15.47 -3.34 4.52
C ASP A 124 14.39 -3.22 5.59
N GLY A 125 14.77 -2.65 6.74
CA GLY A 125 13.91 -2.64 7.91
C GLY A 125 12.72 -1.70 7.77
N LEU A 126 12.84 -0.63 6.97
CA LEU A 126 11.74 0.31 6.77
C LEU A 126 10.63 -0.35 5.93
N PHE A 127 11.00 -0.94 4.80
CA PHE A 127 10.05 -1.66 3.95
C PHE A 127 9.42 -2.85 4.65
N LEU A 128 10.20 -3.58 5.44
CA LEU A 128 9.67 -4.70 6.21
C LEU A 128 8.67 -4.23 7.27
N LEU A 129 9.02 -3.19 8.03
CA LEU A 129 8.16 -2.65 9.09
C LEU A 129 6.84 -2.15 8.51
N ILE A 130 6.89 -1.31 7.47
CA ILE A 130 5.69 -0.76 6.83
C ILE A 130 4.86 -1.91 6.25
N GLY A 131 5.49 -2.87 5.57
CA GLY A 131 4.82 -4.03 5.00
C GLY A 131 4.09 -4.87 6.06
N ILE A 132 4.72 -5.15 7.20
CA ILE A 132 4.09 -5.86 8.33
C ILE A 132 2.88 -5.09 8.86
N VAL A 133 2.99 -3.76 9.01
CA VAL A 133 1.88 -2.91 9.48
C VAL A 133 0.68 -3.01 8.53
N PHE A 134 0.90 -3.00 7.21
CA PHE A 134 -0.18 -3.16 6.23
C PHE A 134 -0.85 -4.53 6.30
N ILE A 135 -0.07 -5.62 6.45
CA ILE A 135 -0.62 -6.98 6.63
C ILE A 135 -1.44 -7.08 7.92
N LEU A 136 -0.91 -6.52 9.01
CA LEU A 136 -1.59 -6.52 10.30
C LEU A 136 -2.90 -5.73 10.24
N LEU A 137 -2.90 -4.55 9.59
CA LEU A 137 -4.09 -3.74 9.41
C LEU A 137 -5.16 -4.49 8.59
N SER A 138 -4.76 -5.13 7.50
CA SER A 138 -5.63 -6.00 6.71
C SER A 138 -6.26 -7.10 7.57
N SER A 139 -5.44 -7.82 8.34
CA SER A 139 -5.90 -8.92 9.19
C SER A 139 -6.91 -8.44 10.26
N ILE A 140 -6.64 -7.29 10.88
CA ILE A 140 -7.55 -6.69 11.87
C ILE A 140 -8.88 -6.30 11.24
N LEU A 141 -8.87 -5.74 10.02
CA LEU A 141 -10.08 -5.35 9.32
C LEU A 141 -10.94 -6.55 8.94
N GLU A 142 -10.32 -7.64 8.47
CA GLU A 142 -11.01 -8.89 8.16
C GLU A 142 -11.66 -9.50 9.39
N VAL A 143 -10.91 -9.63 10.49
CA VAL A 143 -11.42 -10.16 11.75
C VAL A 143 -12.53 -9.26 12.31
N GLY A 144 -12.32 -7.94 12.32
CA GLY A 144 -13.30 -6.99 12.81
C GLY A 144 -14.62 -7.05 12.03
N PHE A 145 -14.55 -7.17 10.71
CA PHE A 145 -15.74 -7.30 9.87
C PHE A 145 -16.44 -8.65 10.06
N SER A 146 -15.68 -9.75 10.22
CA SER A 146 -16.24 -11.07 10.50
C SER A 146 -17.02 -11.08 11.82
N LEU A 147 -16.44 -10.50 12.88
CA LEU A 147 -17.08 -10.41 14.19
C LEU A 147 -18.35 -9.55 14.16
N GLN A 148 -18.32 -8.44 13.40
CA GLN A 148 -19.48 -7.58 13.26
C GLN A 148 -20.66 -8.31 12.60
N ASN A 149 -20.39 -9.07 11.54
CA ASN A 149 -21.42 -9.86 10.87
C ASN A 149 -22.00 -10.98 11.77
N GLU A 150 -21.17 -11.60 12.61
CA GLU A 150 -21.61 -12.64 13.55
C GLU A 150 -22.54 -12.06 14.62
N VAL A 151 -22.16 -10.91 15.20
CA VAL A 151 -23.00 -10.20 16.18
C VAL A 151 -24.34 -9.81 15.55
N ASP A 152 -24.32 -9.25 14.35
CA ASP A 152 -25.54 -8.84 13.63
C ASP A 152 -26.44 -10.04 13.25
N ALA A 153 -25.89 -11.25 13.10
CA ALA A 153 -26.66 -12.47 12.82
C ALA A 153 -27.30 -13.10 14.07
N THR A 154 -26.80 -12.75 15.26
CA THR A 154 -27.31 -13.27 16.55
C THR A 154 -28.32 -12.36 17.24
N LEU A 155 -28.47 -11.11 16.78
CA LEU A 155 -29.47 -10.12 17.22
C LEU A 155 -30.74 -10.20 16.39
#